data_AF-A0A3A9W3S6-F1
#
_entry.id   AF-A0A3A9W3S6-F1
#
_cell.length_a   1.000
_cell.length_b   1.000
_cell.length_c   1.000
_cell.angle_alpha   90.00
_cell.angle_beta   90.00
_cell.angle_gamma   90.00
#
_symmetry.space_group_name_H-M   'P 1'
#
loop_
_entity.id
_entity.type
_entity.pdbx_description
1 polymer ?
#
loop_
_entity_poly.entity_id
_entity_poly.type
_entity_poly.pdbx_seq_one_letter_code
_entity_poly.pdbx_strand_id
1 'polypeptide(L)'
;MIAVILLIILIFIIVVYYQSYWAKIERHYECINYENYSLIKESPFSKECSTYEILQKENEIWFKRDGYSLFYIHLTSKDSRNVELIGLDGYGIRNMEFKKYVCKLVQKIKIKHNNS
;
A
#
# COMPACT_ATOMS: atom_id res chain seq x y z
N MET A 1 11.50 30.48 -33.16
CA MET A 1 12.49 29.93 -32.21
C MET A 1 12.04 30.07 -30.76
N ILE A 2 11.70 31.27 -30.28
CA ILE A 2 11.28 31.49 -28.86
C ILE A 2 10.12 30.58 -28.43
N ALA A 3 9.08 30.43 -29.25
CA ALA A 3 7.95 29.55 -28.94
C ALA A 3 8.35 28.06 -28.80
N VAL A 4 9.33 27.60 -29.60
CA VAL A 4 9.84 26.22 -29.53
C VAL A 4 10.64 26.01 -28.25
N ILE A 5 11.44 27.00 -27.85
CA ILE A 5 12.21 26.98 -26.60
C ILE A 5 11.27 26.93 -25.38
N LEU A 6 10.19 27.73 -25.38
CA LEU A 6 9.19 27.72 -24.31
C LEU A 6 8.45 26.38 -24.21
N LEU A 7 8.13 25.75 -25.34
CA LEU A 7 7.49 24.43 -25.37
C LEU A 7 8.41 23.36 -24.75
N ILE A 8 9.69 23.36 -25.08
CA ILE A 8 10.68 22.42 -24.52
C ILE A 8 10.81 22.61 -23.00
N ILE A 9 10.87 23.85 -22.52
CA ILE A 9 10.94 24.16 -21.09
C ILE A 9 9.68 23.65 -20.37
N LEU A 10 8.49 23.87 -20.94
CA LEU A 10 7.23 23.40 -20.37
C LEU A 10 7.20 21.87 -20.25
N ILE A 11 7.59 21.14 -21.30
CA ILE A 11 7.65 19.68 -21.28
C ILE A 11 8.64 19.20 -20.22
N PHE A 12 9.81 19.83 -20.12
CA PHE A 12 10.82 19.46 -19.13
C PHE A 12 10.31 19.64 -17.69
N ILE A 13 9.63 20.75 -17.41
CA ILE A 13 9.00 21.00 -16.09
C ILE A 13 7.96 19.91 -15.77
N ILE A 14 7.12 19.55 -16.74
CA ILE A 14 6.12 18.49 -16.57
C ILE A 14 6.80 17.15 -16.25
N VAL A 15 7.83 16.78 -17.00
CA VAL A 15 8.57 15.51 -16.77
C VAL A 15 9.21 15.49 -15.38
N VAL A 16 9.90 16.55 -14.98
CA VAL A 16 10.53 16.65 -13.65
C VAL A 16 9.48 16.61 -12.54
N TYR A 17 8.35 17.30 -12.73
CA TYR A 17 7.24 17.26 -11.78
C TYR A 17 6.68 15.85 -11.62
N TYR A 18 6.44 15.13 -12.72
CA TYR A 18 5.98 13.75 -12.68
C TYR A 18 7.01 12.83 -12.01
N GLN A 19 8.29 12.93 -12.35
CA GLN A 19 9.34 12.11 -11.71
C GLN A 19 9.39 12.34 -10.19
N SER A 20 9.34 13.59 -9.75
CA SER A 20 9.31 13.95 -8.33
C SER A 20 8.05 13.43 -7.62
N TYR A 21 6.89 13.53 -8.28
CA TYR A 21 5.62 13.00 -7.78
C TYR A 21 5.67 11.47 -7.59
N TRP A 22 6.19 10.73 -8.58
CA TRP A 22 6.36 9.28 -8.53
C TRP A 22 7.39 8.86 -7.47
N ALA A 23 8.51 9.56 -7.33
CA ALA A 23 9.50 9.26 -6.30
C ALA A 23 8.96 9.45 -4.87
N LYS A 24 8.12 10.48 -4.65
CA LYS A 24 7.45 10.72 -3.37
C LYS A 24 6.40 9.64 -3.07
N ILE A 25 5.71 9.18 -4.11
CA ILE A 25 4.83 8.01 -4.10
C ILE A 25 5.63 6.79 -3.64
N GLU A 26 6.73 6.47 -4.31
CA GLU A 26 7.53 5.26 -4.07
C GLU A 26 8.07 5.16 -2.64
N ARG A 27 8.60 6.25 -2.07
CA ARG A 27 9.05 6.29 -0.66
C ARG A 27 7.92 6.11 0.36
N HIS A 28 6.68 6.44 0.02
CA HIS A 28 5.53 6.20 0.90
C HIS A 28 5.02 4.75 0.84
N TYR A 29 5.59 3.89 -0.01
CA TYR A 29 5.17 2.50 -0.18
C TYR A 29 6.11 1.45 0.38
N GLU A 30 7.14 1.85 1.14
CA GLU A 30 7.99 0.93 1.90
C GLU A 30 7.21 0.11 2.94
N CYS A 31 5.94 0.44 3.21
CA CYS A 31 5.13 -0.27 4.20
C CYS A 31 4.62 -1.64 3.73
N ILE A 32 4.56 -1.90 2.41
CA ILE A 32 4.17 -3.22 1.88
C ILE A 32 5.44 -4.07 1.80
N ASN A 33 5.78 -4.70 2.92
CA ASN A 33 6.95 -5.54 3.06
C ASN A 33 6.63 -6.72 4.00
N TYR A 34 7.55 -7.68 4.06
CA TYR A 34 7.38 -8.88 4.88
C TYR A 34 7.18 -8.59 6.37
N GLU A 35 7.95 -7.67 6.95
CA GLU A 35 7.89 -7.37 8.39
C GLU A 35 6.51 -6.83 8.78
N ASN A 36 5.98 -5.91 8.00
CA ASN A 36 4.66 -5.34 8.22
C ASN A 36 3.53 -6.33 7.86
N TYR A 37 3.73 -7.19 6.86
CA TYR A 37 2.81 -8.31 6.59
C TYR A 37 2.71 -9.24 7.79
N SER A 38 3.86 -9.67 8.34
CA SER A 38 3.93 -10.53 9.53
C SER A 38 3.24 -9.85 10.70
N LEU A 39 3.51 -8.56 10.92
CA LEU A 39 2.89 -7.77 11.98
C LEU A 39 1.36 -7.76 11.86
N ILE A 40 0.81 -7.51 10.67
CA ILE A 40 -0.66 -7.53 10.47
C ILE A 40 -1.22 -8.94 10.70
N LYS A 41 -0.48 -9.98 10.32
CA LYS A 41 -0.94 -11.37 10.47
C LYS A 41 -0.92 -11.85 11.92
N GLU A 42 0.12 -11.50 12.66
CA GLU A 42 0.39 -12.07 13.99
C GLU A 42 -0.17 -11.20 15.12
N SER A 43 -0.36 -9.89 14.88
CA SER A 43 -0.78 -8.99 15.95
C SER A 43 -2.23 -9.26 16.39
N PRO A 44 -2.48 -9.34 17.71
CA PRO A 44 -3.84 -9.43 18.25
C PRO A 44 -4.67 -8.16 17.98
N PHE A 45 -4.00 -7.03 17.72
CA PHE A 45 -4.64 -5.73 17.50
C PHE A 45 -5.10 -5.51 16.05
N SER A 46 -4.74 -6.39 15.12
CA SER A 46 -4.98 -6.18 13.69
C SER A 46 -6.46 -6.00 13.36
N LYS A 47 -7.33 -6.84 13.92
CA LYS A 47 -8.78 -6.74 13.69
C LYS A 47 -9.36 -5.48 14.31
N GLU A 48 -8.87 -5.09 15.48
CA GLU A 48 -9.38 -3.92 16.20
C GLU A 48 -8.95 -2.60 15.53
N CYS A 49 -7.71 -2.51 15.07
CA CYS A 49 -7.19 -1.32 14.40
C CYS A 49 -7.71 -1.14 12.97
N SER A 50 -8.31 -2.19 12.40
CA SER A 50 -8.80 -2.25 11.04
C SER A 50 -10.25 -1.81 10.93
N THR A 51 -10.52 -0.92 9.97
CA THR A 51 -11.90 -0.60 9.55
C THR A 51 -12.49 -1.64 8.61
N TYR A 52 -11.68 -2.55 8.07
CA TYR A 52 -12.13 -3.66 7.24
C TYR A 52 -12.15 -4.93 8.07
N GLU A 53 -13.03 -5.85 7.69
CA GLU A 53 -12.94 -7.21 8.19
C GLU A 53 -11.66 -7.85 7.64
N ILE A 54 -10.82 -8.39 8.53
CA ILE A 54 -9.58 -9.09 8.15
C ILE A 54 -9.81 -10.58 8.21
N LEU A 55 -9.64 -11.24 7.07
CA LEU A 55 -9.62 -12.69 6.95
C LEU A 55 -8.19 -13.16 6.64
N GLN A 56 -7.63 -13.95 7.54
CA GLN A 56 -6.29 -14.52 7.37
C GLN A 56 -6.37 -15.89 6.70
N LYS A 57 -5.51 -16.10 5.70
CA LYS A 57 -5.24 -17.39 5.07
C LYS A 57 -3.75 -17.71 5.16
N GLU A 58 -3.36 -18.89 4.67
CA GLU A 58 -1.99 -19.38 4.81
C GLU A 58 -0.94 -18.40 4.26
N ASN A 59 -1.13 -17.82 3.07
CA ASN A 59 -0.19 -16.86 2.48
C ASN A 59 -0.84 -15.51 2.15
N GLU A 60 -2.05 -15.25 2.65
CA GLU A 60 -2.83 -14.08 2.25
C GLU A 60 -3.54 -13.43 3.42
N ILE A 61 -3.66 -12.11 3.37
CA ILE A 61 -4.46 -11.32 4.30
C ILE A 61 -5.50 -10.58 3.47
N TRP A 62 -6.76 -10.97 3.60
CA TRP A 62 -7.87 -10.43 2.84
C TRP A 62 -8.59 -9.35 3.63
N PHE A 63 -8.90 -8.24 2.95
CA PHE A 63 -9.62 -7.11 3.50
C PHE A 63 -11.01 -7.02 2.88
N LYS A 64 -12.03 -7.15 3.71
CA LYS A 64 -13.44 -7.16 3.32
C LYS A 64 -14.22 -5.98 3.89
N ARG A 65 -15.25 -5.57 3.16
CA ARG A 65 -16.28 -4.63 3.63
C ARG A 65 -17.64 -5.17 3.20
N ASP A 66 -18.58 -5.24 4.15
CA ASP A 66 -19.97 -5.63 3.91
C ASP A 66 -20.11 -6.96 3.15
N GLY A 67 -19.23 -7.93 3.45
CA GLY A 67 -19.19 -9.25 2.81
C GLY A 67 -18.35 -9.34 1.53
N TYR A 68 -17.95 -8.21 0.93
CA TYR A 68 -17.17 -8.17 -0.31
C TYR A 68 -15.67 -8.01 -0.06
N SER A 69 -14.85 -8.77 -0.79
CA SER A 69 -13.38 -8.63 -0.79
C SER A 69 -12.97 -7.45 -1.64
N LEU A 70 -12.20 -6.52 -1.08
CA LEU A 70 -11.74 -5.32 -1.80
C LEU A 70 -10.32 -5.50 -2.35
N PHE A 71 -9.43 -6.00 -1.50
CA PHE A 71 -8.03 -6.25 -1.83
C PHE A 71 -7.45 -7.26 -0.85
N TYR A 72 -6.29 -7.80 -1.18
CA TYR A 72 -5.54 -8.68 -0.30
C TYR A 72 -4.03 -8.40 -0.39
N ILE A 73 -3.33 -8.77 0.67
CA ILE A 73 -1.87 -8.78 0.69
C ILE A 73 -1.43 -10.24 0.54
N HIS A 74 -0.62 -10.52 -0.48
CA HIS A 74 -0.16 -11.85 -0.85
C HIS A 74 1.34 -11.99 -0.59
N LEU A 75 1.73 -13.07 0.09
CA LEU A 75 3.13 -13.46 0.25
C LEU A 75 3.49 -14.40 -0.92
N THR A 76 4.22 -13.88 -1.91
CA THR A 76 4.51 -14.59 -3.18
C THR A 76 5.36 -15.84 -2.95
N SER A 77 6.28 -15.79 -1.99
CA SER A 77 7.00 -16.97 -1.48
C SER A 77 7.48 -16.70 -0.06
N LYS A 78 7.44 -17.72 0.80
CA LYS A 78 7.98 -17.66 2.16
C LYS A 78 9.49 -17.35 2.15
N ASP A 79 10.20 -17.83 1.13
CA ASP A 79 11.66 -17.65 1.02
C ASP A 79 12.04 -16.27 0.47
N SER A 80 11.24 -15.72 -0.45
CA SER A 80 11.56 -14.46 -1.10
C SER A 80 11.24 -13.23 -0.23
N ARG A 81 10.48 -13.41 0.87
CA ARG A 81 9.93 -12.32 1.68
C ARG A 81 9.22 -11.25 0.83
N ASN A 82 8.80 -11.63 -0.38
CA ASN A 82 8.21 -10.70 -1.32
C ASN A 82 6.70 -10.63 -1.06
N VAL A 83 6.20 -9.41 -0.91
CA VAL A 83 4.83 -9.15 -0.52
C VAL A 83 4.20 -8.20 -1.52
N GLU A 84 3.04 -8.59 -2.03
CA GLU A 84 2.30 -7.81 -3.01
C GLU A 84 0.94 -7.43 -2.48
N LEU A 85 0.50 -6.21 -2.81
CA LEU A 85 -0.86 -5.77 -2.56
C LEU A 85 -1.65 -5.85 -3.87
N ILE A 86 -2.73 -6.63 -3.85
CA ILE A 86 -3.55 -6.91 -5.03
C ILE A 86 -4.98 -6.41 -4.77
N GLY A 87 -5.41 -5.42 -5.55
CA GLY A 87 -6.80 -4.95 -5.58
C GLY A 87 -7.68 -5.83 -6.47
N LEU A 88 -8.91 -6.13 -6.03
CA LEU A 88 -9.88 -6.94 -6.77
C LEU A 88 -10.84 -6.05 -7.60
N ASP A 89 -11.63 -6.64 -8.50
CA ASP A 89 -12.77 -6.03 -9.23
C ASP A 89 -12.57 -4.58 -9.72
N GLY A 90 -11.65 -4.37 -10.67
CA GLY A 90 -11.45 -3.06 -11.30
C GLY A 90 -10.80 -2.00 -10.40
N TYR A 91 -10.41 -2.35 -9.18
CA TYR A 91 -9.81 -1.43 -8.21
C TYR A 91 -8.29 -1.32 -8.28
N GLY A 92 -7.65 -1.82 -9.35
CA GLY A 92 -6.21 -1.61 -9.58
C GLY A 92 -5.80 -0.13 -9.59
N ILE A 93 -6.71 0.76 -10.02
CA ILE A 93 -6.52 2.23 -9.97
C ILE A 93 -6.47 2.75 -8.52
N ARG A 94 -7.11 2.05 -7.58
CA ARG A 94 -7.15 2.37 -6.14
C ARG A 94 -6.05 1.69 -5.32
N ASN A 95 -5.10 1.00 -5.97
CA ASN A 95 -3.97 0.37 -5.27
C ASN A 95 -3.23 1.37 -4.36
N MET A 96 -3.14 2.63 -4.78
CA MET A 96 -2.55 3.71 -3.98
C MET A 96 -3.33 4.00 -2.69
N GLU A 97 -4.67 3.95 -2.72
CA GLU A 97 -5.51 4.12 -1.54
C GLU A 97 -5.40 2.93 -0.59
N PHE A 98 -5.42 1.71 -1.12
CA PHE A 98 -5.24 0.49 -0.32
C PHE A 98 -3.85 0.44 0.31
N LYS A 99 -2.79 0.83 -0.40
CA LYS A 99 -1.46 0.95 0.18
C LYS A 99 -1.42 1.96 1.32
N LYS A 100 -1.96 3.18 1.12
CA LYS A 100 -2.06 4.19 2.19
C LYS A 100 -2.81 3.67 3.40
N TYR A 101 -3.89 2.93 3.17
CA TYR A 101 -4.65 2.29 4.24
C TYR A 101 -3.80 1.29 5.01
N VAL A 102 -3.11 0.38 4.33
CA VAL A 102 -2.26 -0.64 4.97
C VAL A 102 -1.14 0.03 5.78
N CYS A 103 -0.49 1.06 5.25
CA CYS A 103 0.54 1.77 6.01
C CYS A 103 -0.02 2.39 7.31
N LYS A 104 -1.22 2.99 7.25
CA LYS A 104 -1.89 3.54 8.45
C LYS A 104 -2.29 2.45 9.43
N LEU A 105 -2.76 1.30 8.95
CA LEU A 105 -3.09 0.15 9.79
C LEU A 105 -1.85 -0.33 10.56
N VAL A 106 -0.72 -0.50 9.88
CA VAL A 106 0.57 -0.85 10.49
C VAL A 106 0.96 0.14 11.57
N GLN A 107 0.85 1.45 11.30
CA GLN A 107 1.15 2.48 12.30
C GLN A 107 0.25 2.37 13.54
N LYS A 108 -1.06 2.18 13.35
CA LYS A 108 -2.00 1.99 14.47
C LYS A 108 -1.65 0.77 15.31
N ILE A 109 -1.32 -0.36 14.66
CA ILE A 109 -0.90 -1.58 15.35
C ILE A 109 0.37 -1.31 16.19
N LYS A 110 1.39 -0.67 15.61
CA LYS A 110 2.65 -0.35 16.31
C LYS A 110 2.42 0.57 17.52
N ILE A 111 1.63 1.63 17.36
CA ILE A 111 1.29 2.54 18.46
C ILE A 111 0.60 1.78 19.59
N LYS A 112 -0.35 0.91 19.24
CA LYS A 112 -1.07 0.12 20.24
C LYS A 112 -0.18 -0.87 20.97
N HIS A 113 0.74 -1.52 20.27
CA HIS A 113 1.73 -2.42 20.85
C HIS A 113 2.66 -1.72 21.85
N ASN A 114 3.05 -0.46 21.58
CA ASN A 114 3.92 0.31 22.46
C ASN A 114 3.20 0.87 23.70
N ASN A 115 1.88 0.97 23.65
CA ASN A 115 1.03 1.51 24.71
C ASN A 115 0.34 0.42 25.56
N SER A 116 0.56 -0.86 25.24
CA SER A 116 0.01 -2.02 25.96
C SER A 116 1.11 -2.70 26.77
#